data_AF-A0A2T4J2I3-F1
#
_entry.id   AF-A0A2T4J2I3-F1
#
_cell.length_a   1.000
_cell.length_b   1.000
_cell.length_c   1.000
_cell.angle_alpha   90.00
_cell.angle_beta   90.00
_cell.angle_gamma   90.00
#
_symmetry.space_group_name_H-M   'P 1'
#
loop_
_entity.id
_entity.type
_entity.pdbx_description
1 polymer ?
#
loop_
_entity_poly.entity_id
_entity_poly.type
_entity_poly.pdbx_seq_one_letter_code
_entity_poly.pdbx_strand_id
1 'polypeptide(L)' 'MGNQMALRIKLPKGTLKVKTYRELRTRERDRRVPVLKVGSIYVIWWSNKQTLSKDRQQDR' A
#
# COMPACT_ATOMS: atom_id res chain seq x y z
N MET A 1 -10.52 -5.41 19.08
CA MET A 1 -9.74 -6.07 18.01
C MET A 1 -10.27 -5.63 16.66
N GLY A 2 -9.64 -4.63 16.02
CA GLY A 2 -10.05 -4.17 14.70
C GLY A 2 -9.53 -5.13 13.63
N ASN A 3 -10.36 -6.07 13.17
CA ASN A 3 -10.03 -6.92 12.04
C ASN A 3 -9.89 -6.03 10.80
N GLN A 4 -8.65 -5.76 10.39
CA GLN A 4 -8.35 -5.09 9.12
C GLN A 4 -8.65 -6.10 7.99
N MET A 5 -9.81 -5.98 7.34
CA MET A 5 -10.14 -6.69 6.11
C MET A 5 -9.48 -5.99 4.91
N ALA A 6 -8.16 -6.02 4.89
CA ALA A 6 -7.40 -5.66 3.70
C ALA A 6 -7.14 -6.92 2.87
N LEU A 7 -7.73 -7.01 1.69
CA LEU A 7 -7.38 -8.05 0.73
C LEU A 7 -5.95 -7.80 0.24
N ARG A 8 -5.08 -8.79 0.41
CA ARG A 8 -3.67 -8.73 0.00
C ARG A 8 -3.44 -9.73 -1.12
N ILE A 9 -3.18 -9.22 -2.31
CA ILE A 9 -2.90 -10.04 -3.49
C ILE A 9 -1.41 -9.94 -3.76
N LYS A 10 -0.70 -11.07 -3.64
CA LYS A 10 0.70 -11.17 -4.09
C LYS A 10 0.69 -11.27 -5.61
N LEU A 11 1.30 -10.31 -6.27
CA LEU A 11 1.48 -10.30 -7.72
C LEU A 11 2.97 -10.40 -8.06
N PRO A 12 3.34 -10.86 -9.26
CA PRO A 12 4.70 -10.72 -9.74
C PRO A 12 5.13 -9.25 -9.61
N LYS A 13 6.29 -9.00 -8.98
CA LYS A 13 6.88 -7.66 -8.72
C LYS A 13 6.25 -6.82 -7.59
N GLY A 14 5.32 -7.34 -6.79
CA GLY A 14 4.81 -6.58 -5.66
C GLY A 14 3.60 -7.16 -4.93
N THR A 15 3.03 -6.38 -4.02
CA THR A 15 1.79 -6.72 -3.32
C THR A 15 0.76 -5.63 -3.57
N LEU A 16 -0.41 -6.04 -4.05
CA LEU A 16 -1.58 -5.18 -4.14
C LEU A 16 -2.37 -5.31 -2.84
N LYS A 17 -2.62 -4.19 -2.17
CA LYS A 17 -3.51 -4.11 -1.01
C LYS A 17 -4.79 -3.41 -1.43
N VAL A 18 -5.93 -4.03 -1.14
CA VAL A 18 -7.24 -3.45 -1.38
C VAL A 18 -7.93 -3.26 -0.04
N LYS A 19 -8.48 -2.07 0.17
CA LYS A 19 -9.13 -1.65 1.42
C LYS A 19 -10.41 -0.90 1.14
N THR A 20 -11.31 -0.85 2.12
CA THR A 20 -12.44 0.09 2.10
C THR A 20 -12.06 1.42 2.75
N TYR A 21 -12.87 2.48 2.53
CA TYR A 21 -12.63 3.81 3.12
C TYR A 21 -12.47 3.78 4.66
N ARG A 22 -13.27 2.94 5.33
CA ARG A 22 -13.28 2.79 6.79
C ARG A 22 -11.96 2.25 7.32
N GLU A 23 -11.22 1.52 6.48
CA GLU A 23 -9.99 0.81 6.82
C GLU A 23 -8.72 1.51 6.34
N LEU A 24 -8.87 2.63 5.64
CA LEU A 24 -7.76 3.52 5.34
C LEU A 24 -7.17 4.05 6.65
N ARG A 25 -5.85 3.88 6.81
CA ARG A 25 -5.10 4.55 7.86
C ARG A 25 -5.12 6.06 7.60
N THR A 26 -4.92 6.85 8.65
CA THR A 26 -4.89 8.31 8.58
C THR A 26 -3.98 8.80 7.45
N ARG A 27 -2.76 8.26 7.32
CA ARG A 27 -1.83 8.59 6.22
C ARG A 27 -2.35 8.29 4.81
N GLU A 28 -3.15 7.23 4.65
CA GLU A 28 -3.78 6.88 3.37
C GLU A 28 -4.97 7.80 3.06
N ARG A 29 -5.74 8.20 4.09
CA ARG A 29 -6.81 9.21 3.97
C ARG A 29 -6.27 10.59 3.62
N ASP A 30 -5.18 10.98 4.29
CA ASP A 30 -4.47 12.24 4.04
C ASP A 30 -3.69 12.24 2.71
N ARG A 31 -3.82 11.18 1.89
CA ARG A 31 -3.14 11.03 0.59
C ARG A 31 -1.63 11.22 0.66
N ARG A 32 -1.01 10.96 1.83
CA ARG A 32 0.45 11.02 2.01
C ARG A 32 1.17 9.82 1.38
N VAL A 33 0.41 8.84 0.92
CA VAL A 33 0.89 7.69 0.14
C VAL A 33 0.05 7.58 -1.12
N PRO A 34 0.59 7.06 -2.23
CA PRO A 34 -0.17 6.87 -3.46
C PRO A 34 -1.29 5.85 -3.21
N VAL A 35 -2.54 6.32 -3.28
CA VAL A 35 -3.75 5.52 -3.16
C VAL A 35 -4.61 5.74 -4.39
N LEU A 36 -5.03 4.67 -5.05
CA LEU A 36 -5.98 4.72 -6.16
C LEU A 36 -7.39 4.40 -5.64
N LYS A 37 -8.37 5.27 -5.90
CA LYS A 37 -9.78 5.01 -5.59
C LYS A 37 -10.47 4.42 -6.82
N VAL A 38 -11.07 3.25 -6.66
CA VAL A 38 -11.87 2.58 -7.71
C VAL A 38 -13.24 2.28 -7.12
N GLY A 39 -14.25 3.09 -7.47
CA GLY A 39 -15.57 3.00 -6.85
C GLY A 39 -15.51 3.19 -5.33
N SER A 40 -15.88 2.15 -4.58
CA SER A 40 -15.93 2.13 -3.11
C SER A 40 -14.67 1.54 -2.45
N ILE A 41 -13.70 1.06 -3.24
CA ILE A 41 -12.46 0.48 -2.75
C ILE A 41 -11.26 1.38 -3.05
N TYR A 42 -10.25 1.22 -2.21
CA TYR A 42 -8.97 1.92 -2.27
C TYR A 42 -7.87 0.89 -2.46
N VAL A 43 -7.05 1.12 -3.47
CA VAL A 43 -6.02 0.21 -3.94
C VAL A 43 -4.66 0.84 -3.71
N ILE A 44 -3.75 0.09 -3.07
CA ILE A 44 -2.38 0.51 -2.77
C ILE A 44 -1.42 -0.52 -3.35
N TRP A 45 -0.51 -0.06 -4.21
CA TRP A 45 0.54 -0.90 -4.79
C TRP A 45 1.86 -0.77 -4.03
N TRP A 46 2.37 -1.91 -3.55
CA TRP A 46 3.71 -2.01 -2.97
C TRP A 46 4.61 -2.77 -3.94
N SER A 47 5.45 -2.06 -4.68
CA SER A 47 6.43 -2.71 -5.55
C SER A 47 7.62 -3.25 -4.75
N ASN A 48 8.03 -4.49 -5.04
CA ASN A 48 9.25 -5.06 -4.45
C ASN A 48 10.53 -4.35 -4.92
N LYS A 49 10.50 -3.57 -6.02
CA LYS A 49 11.69 -2.84 -6.50
C LYS A 49 12.19 -1.79 -5.51
N GLN A 50 11.32 -1.25 -4.64
CA GLN A 50 11.70 -0.24 -3.64
C GLN A 50 12.54 -0.80 -2.49
N THR A 51 12.59 -2.13 -2.30
CA THR A 51 13.45 -2.74 -1.27
C THR A 51 14.90 -2.88 -1.72
N LEU A 52 15.18 -2.85 -3.03
CA LEU A 52 16.55 -2.89 -3.57
C LEU A 52 17.16 -1.49 -3.71
N SER A 53 16.36 -0.43 -3.77
CA SER A 53 16.85 0.95 -3.88
C SER A 53 17.05 1.65 -2.54
N LYS A 54 16.63 1.05 -1.41
CA LYS A 54 16.94 1.57 -0.07
C LYS A 54 18.19 0.99 0.57
N ASP A 55 18.78 -0.04 -0.02
CA ASP A 55 20.05 -0.62 0.45
C ASP A 55 21.29 0.14 -0.08
N ARG A 56 21.12 1.09 -1.02
CA ARG A 56 22.22 1.89 -1.60
C ARG A 56 22.21 3.37 -1.17
N GLN A 57 21.50 3.71 -0.10
CA GLN A 57 21.46 5.06 0.47
C GLN A 57 21.77 5.06 1.98
N GLN A 58 22.53 4.06 2.43
CA GLN A 58 23.17 3.98 3.76
C GLN A 58 24.70 3.80 3.61
N ASP A 59 25.27 4.16 2.46
CA ASP A 59 26.72 4.19 2.22
C ASP A 59 27.04 5.42 1.36
N ARG A 60 26.97 6.61 1.97
CA ARG A 60 27.69 7.84 1.62
C ARG A 60 27.66 8.80 2.81
#